data_AF-A0A7W7ZFZ0-F1
#
_entry.id   AF-A0A7W7ZFZ0-F1
#
_cell.length_a   1.000
_cell.length_b   1.000
_cell.length_c   1.000
_cell.angle_alpha   90.00
_cell.angle_beta   90.00
_cell.angle_gamma   90.00
#
_symmetry.space_group_name_H-M   'P 1'
#
loop_
_entity.id
_entity.type
_entity.pdbx_description
1 polymer ?
#
loop_
_entity_poly.entity_id
_entity_poly.type
_entity_poly.pdbx_seq_one_letter_code
_entity_poly.pdbx_strand_id
1 'polypeptide(L)'
;MTKDEAHAALRDEIAKKTGQIGDGRVLKDGSVTFEWFVRNRYFPLRQGDWRPETAREKKAQIEIDLIAKFGTHSLDSIDKFELQTHVNIWQRRTARTE
;
A
#
# COMPACT_ATOMS: atom_id res chain seq x y z
N MET A 1 -9.65 -33.96 -8.61
CA MET A 1 -9.08 -32.89 -7.78
C MET A 1 -7.81 -33.38 -7.14
N THR A 2 -6.71 -33.20 -7.85
CA THR A 2 -5.36 -33.25 -7.28
C THR A 2 -5.08 -31.94 -6.53
N LYS A 3 -4.11 -31.96 -5.61
CA LYS A 3 -3.73 -30.79 -4.80
C LYS A 3 -3.41 -29.56 -5.66
N ASP A 4 -2.85 -29.78 -6.85
CA ASP A 4 -2.47 -28.72 -7.78
C ASP A 4 -3.69 -28.05 -8.44
N GLU A 5 -4.74 -28.82 -8.75
CA GLU A 5 -6.01 -28.29 -9.27
C GLU A 5 -6.72 -27.40 -8.24
N ALA A 6 -6.69 -27.79 -6.95
CA ALA A 6 -7.27 -27.00 -5.87
C ALA A 6 -6.51 -25.67 -5.67
N HIS A 7 -5.17 -25.71 -5.78
CA HIS A 7 -4.35 -24.50 -5.73
C HIS A 7 -4.57 -23.58 -6.93
N ALA A 8 -4.77 -24.12 -8.13
CA ALA A 8 -5.07 -23.34 -9.33
C ALA A 8 -6.44 -22.67 -9.22
N ALA A 9 -7.47 -23.41 -8.81
CA ALA A 9 -8.81 -22.87 -8.60
C ALA A 9 -8.84 -21.77 -7.51
N LEU A 10 -8.10 -21.96 -6.42
CA LEU A 10 -7.98 -20.93 -5.37
C LEU A 10 -7.30 -19.67 -5.88
N ARG A 11 -6.24 -19.80 -6.70
CA ARG A 11 -5.58 -18.65 -7.33
C ARG A 11 -6.52 -17.90 -8.27
N ASP A 12 -7.34 -18.62 -9.02
CA ASP A 12 -8.30 -18.04 -9.95
C ASP A 12 -9.44 -17.31 -9.22
N GLU A 13 -9.93 -17.89 -8.12
CA GLU A 13 -10.93 -17.27 -7.24
C GLU A 13 -10.39 -16.01 -6.55
N ILE A 14 -9.12 -16.03 -6.10
CA ILE A 14 -8.43 -14.86 -5.54
C ILE A 14 -8.24 -13.80 -6.63
N ALA A 15 -7.82 -14.19 -7.84
CA ALA A 15 -7.65 -13.27 -8.95
C ALA A 15 -8.97 -12.58 -9.31
N LYS A 16 -10.07 -13.32 -9.33
CA LYS A 16 -11.43 -12.83 -9.62
C LYS A 16 -11.97 -11.90 -8.54
N LYS A 17 -11.66 -12.15 -7.26
CA LYS A 17 -12.12 -11.32 -6.13
C LYS A 17 -11.22 -10.12 -5.84
N THR A 18 -9.93 -10.20 -6.15
CA THR A 18 -8.92 -9.23 -5.74
C THR A 18 -8.30 -8.46 -6.91
N GLY A 19 -8.57 -8.84 -8.16
CA GLY A 19 -7.98 -8.19 -9.34
C GLY A 19 -6.46 -8.40 -9.43
N GLN A 20 -5.93 -9.48 -8.86
CA GLN A 20 -4.52 -9.84 -8.98
C GLN A 20 -4.36 -11.02 -9.93
N ILE A 21 -3.69 -10.82 -11.06
CA ILE A 21 -3.33 -11.94 -11.94
C ILE A 21 -2.17 -12.68 -11.27
N GLY A 22 -2.26 -14.01 -11.22
CA GLY A 22 -1.39 -14.94 -10.46
C GLY A 22 0.11 -14.92 -10.76
N ASP A 23 0.59 -13.96 -11.55
CA ASP A 23 2.00 -13.71 -11.87
C ASP A 23 2.59 -12.52 -11.07
N GLY A 24 1.86 -12.00 -10.07
CA GLY A 24 2.29 -10.82 -9.29
C GLY A 24 2.17 -9.49 -10.04
N ARG A 25 1.63 -9.51 -11.26
CA ARG A 25 1.15 -8.32 -11.97
C ARG A 25 -0.21 -7.92 -11.38
N VAL A 26 -0.18 -6.89 -10.54
CA VAL A 26 -1.38 -6.14 -10.16
C VAL A 26 -2.00 -5.62 -11.45
N LEU A 27 -3.26 -5.94 -11.72
CA LEU A 27 -4.00 -5.31 -12.81
C LEU A 27 -3.80 -3.80 -12.65
N LYS A 28 -3.33 -3.14 -13.71
CA LYS A 28 -3.36 -1.67 -13.82
C LYS A 28 -4.82 -1.20 -13.98
N ASP A 29 -5.70 -1.74 -13.16
CA ASP A 29 -7.04 -1.25 -13.02
C ASP A 29 -6.90 -0.02 -12.12
N GLY A 30 -7.37 1.13 -12.59
CA GLY A 30 -7.33 2.40 -11.85
C GLY A 30 -8.13 2.40 -10.54
N SER A 31 -8.49 1.22 -10.02
CA SER A 31 -9.20 0.94 -8.78
C SER A 31 -8.27 0.62 -7.60
N VAL A 32 -6.96 0.50 -7.82
CA VAL A 32 -6.03 0.24 -6.71
C VAL A 32 -5.88 1.48 -5.85
N THR A 33 -6.40 1.41 -4.63
CA THR A 33 -6.25 2.49 -3.65
C THR A 33 -4.84 2.55 -3.09
N PHE A 34 -4.44 3.73 -2.63
CA PHE A 34 -3.14 3.92 -1.99
C PHE A 34 -2.98 3.04 -0.75
N GLU A 35 -4.02 2.88 0.06
CA GLU A 35 -4.00 1.98 1.22
C GLU A 35 -3.67 0.54 0.82
N TRP A 36 -4.36 0.03 -0.22
CA TRP A 36 -4.14 -1.33 -0.69
C TRP A 36 -2.70 -1.51 -1.15
N PHE A 37 -2.15 -0.56 -1.89
CA PHE A 37 -0.76 -0.64 -2.35
C PHE A 37 0.24 -0.66 -1.19
N VAL A 38 0.05 0.22 -0.20
CA VAL A 38 0.97 0.28 0.94
C VAL A 38 0.93 -1.02 1.74
N ARG A 39 -0.27 -1.54 2.04
CA ARG A 39 -0.45 -2.76 2.84
C ARG A 39 -0.01 -4.02 2.12
N ASN A 40 -0.36 -4.16 0.83
CA ASN A 40 -0.20 -5.42 0.08
C ASN A 40 1.10 -5.48 -0.74
N ARG A 41 1.74 -4.35 -1.04
CA ARG A 41 2.96 -4.30 -1.86
C ARG A 41 4.14 -3.66 -1.15
N TYR A 42 3.96 -2.46 -0.58
CA TYR A 42 5.07 -1.71 0.01
C TYR A 42 5.59 -2.33 1.32
N PHE A 43 4.70 -2.67 2.25
CA PHE A 43 5.10 -3.27 3.53
C PHE A 43 5.80 -4.63 3.37
N PRO A 44 5.29 -5.59 2.56
CA PRO A 44 6.00 -6.85 2.34
C PRO A 44 7.38 -6.67 1.71
N LEU A 45 7.54 -5.70 0.80
CA LEU A 45 8.84 -5.40 0.19
C LEU A 45 9.86 -4.86 1.22
N ARG A 46 9.40 -3.98 2.13
CA ARG A 46 10.25 -3.32 3.14
C ARG A 46 10.50 -4.16 4.39
N GLN A 47 9.72 -5.21 4.62
CA GLN A 47 9.79 -6.00 5.85
C GLN A 47 11.14 -6.73 6.02
N GLY A 48 11.84 -7.04 4.92
CA GLY A 48 13.20 -7.61 4.96
C GLY A 48 14.30 -6.60 5.30
N ASP A 49 14.10 -5.32 5.00
CA ASP A 49 15.09 -4.26 5.20
C ASP A 49 15.02 -3.61 6.60
N TRP A 50 13.91 -3.75 7.30
CA TRP A 50 13.69 -3.08 8.58
C TRP A 50 13.95 -4.01 9.77
N ARG A 51 14.72 -3.51 10.75
CA ARG A 51 14.74 -4.11 12.09
C ARG A 51 13.31 -4.11 12.68
N PRO A 52 12.93 -5.13 13.46
CA PRO A 52 11.55 -5.32 13.90
C PRO A 52 10.98 -4.14 14.68
N GLU A 53 11.77 -3.51 15.55
CA GLU A 53 11.35 -2.30 16.29
C GLU A 53 11.10 -1.11 15.35
N THR A 54 12.02 -0.86 14.42
CA THR A 54 11.89 0.20 13.41
C THR A 54 10.72 -0.05 12.46
N ALA A 55 10.44 -1.32 12.14
CA ALA A 55 9.34 -1.69 11.27
C ALA A 55 7.99 -1.33 11.89
N ARG A 56 7.83 -1.56 13.19
CA ARG A 56 6.59 -1.21 13.92
C ARG A 56 6.35 0.29 13.89
N GLU A 57 7.37 1.08 14.25
CA GLU A 57 7.25 2.53 14.31
C GLU A 57 6.98 3.14 12.93
N LYS A 58 7.75 2.73 11.91
CA LYS A 58 7.56 3.23 10.54
C LYS A 58 6.22 2.85 9.94
N LYS A 59 5.73 1.64 10.21
CA LYS A 59 4.38 1.22 9.76
C LYS A 59 3.30 2.08 10.40
N ALA A 60 3.37 2.29 11.72
CA ALA A 60 2.41 3.11 12.44
C ALA A 60 2.42 4.56 11.94
N GLN A 61 3.60 5.14 11.71
CA GLN A 61 3.72 6.47 11.10
C GLN A 61 3.04 6.46 9.73
N ILE A 62 3.45 5.61 8.79
CA ILE A 62 2.86 5.54 7.45
C ILE A 62 1.32 5.39 7.48
N GLU A 63 0.78 4.62 8.43
CA GLU A 63 -0.66 4.47 8.61
C GLU A 63 -1.36 5.78 9.03
N ILE A 64 -0.86 6.44 10.07
CA ILE A 64 -1.46 7.68 10.61
C ILE A 64 -1.40 8.82 9.59
N ASP A 65 -0.33 8.84 8.82
CA ASP A 65 0.09 10.05 8.15
C ASP A 65 -0.24 10.04 6.65
N LEU A 66 0.00 8.89 5.99
CA LEU A 66 -0.22 8.73 4.57
C LEU A 66 -1.53 7.98 4.30
N ILE A 67 -1.78 6.86 4.99
CA ILE A 67 -2.99 6.06 4.76
C ILE A 67 -4.24 6.79 5.27
N ALA A 68 -4.19 7.44 6.44
CA ALA A 68 -5.37 8.16 6.95
C ALA A 68 -5.86 9.29 6.03
N LYS A 69 -4.96 9.90 5.24
CA LYS A 69 -5.30 11.00 4.34
C LYS A 69 -5.55 10.55 2.90
N PHE A 70 -4.73 9.65 2.37
CA PHE A 70 -4.75 9.27 0.95
C PHE A 70 -5.27 7.85 0.72
N GLY A 71 -5.55 7.09 1.78
CA GLY A 71 -5.84 5.66 1.70
C GLY A 71 -7.00 5.28 0.77
N THR A 72 -8.03 6.11 0.70
CA THR A 72 -9.22 5.92 -0.16
C THR A 72 -9.02 6.39 -1.60
N HIS A 73 -7.98 7.18 -1.86
CA HIS A 73 -7.70 7.70 -3.19
C HIS A 73 -7.07 6.61 -4.06
N SER A 74 -7.43 6.59 -5.34
CA SER A 74 -6.76 5.73 -6.32
C SER A 74 -5.33 6.23 -6.51
N LEU A 75 -4.38 5.31 -6.69
CA LEU A 75 -2.99 5.65 -6.96
C LEU A 75 -2.82 6.58 -8.17
N ASP A 76 -3.68 6.44 -9.17
CA ASP A 76 -3.65 7.25 -10.39
C ASP A 76 -4.16 8.69 -10.15
N SER A 77 -5.01 8.87 -9.15
CA SER A 77 -5.62 10.15 -8.81
C SER A 77 -4.76 11.04 -7.91
N ILE A 78 -3.70 10.49 -7.31
CA ILE A 78 -2.83 11.23 -6.38
C ILE A 78 -1.85 12.06 -7.19
N ASP A 79 -2.07 13.37 -7.24
CA ASP A 79 -1.19 14.28 -7.96
C ASP A 79 0.03 14.69 -7.12
N LYS A 80 1.12 15.03 -7.83
CA LYS A 80 2.35 15.53 -7.22
C LYS A 80 2.12 16.77 -6.37
N PHE A 81 1.19 17.66 -6.78
CA PHE A 81 0.86 18.85 -6.02
C PHE A 81 0.23 18.52 -4.66
N GLU A 82 -0.64 17.52 -4.60
CA GLU A 82 -1.29 17.09 -3.36
C GLU A 82 -0.28 16.49 -2.37
N LEU A 83 0.63 15.67 -2.87
CA LEU A 83 1.74 15.12 -2.09
C LEU A 83 2.64 16.23 -1.55
N GLN A 84 3.05 17.18 -2.39
CA GLN A 84 3.90 18.29 -1.96
C GLN A 84 3.22 19.18 -0.92
N THR A 85 1.92 19.44 -1.09
CA THR A 85 1.14 20.21 -0.13
C THR A 85 1.08 19.51 1.22
N HIS A 86 0.91 18.20 1.23
CA HIS A 86 0.92 17.42 2.46
C HIS A 86 2.30 17.46 3.16
N VAL A 87 3.39 17.25 2.42
CA VAL A 87 4.76 17.34 2.96
C VAL A 87 5.03 18.73 3.55
N ASN A 88 4.60 19.81 2.88
CA ASN A 88 4.77 21.17 3.38
C ASN A 88 3.98 21.41 4.69
N ILE A 89 2.78 20.85 4.83
CA ILE A 89 1.99 20.94 6.07
C ILE A 89 2.73 20.25 7.22
N TRP A 90 3.35 19.10 6.95
CA TRP A 90 4.12 18.38 7.95
C TRP A 90 5.37 19.12 8.39
N GLN A 91 6.16 19.62 7.44
CA GLN A 91 7.35 20.43 7.76
C GLN A 91 6.98 21.60 8.66
N ARG A 92 5.85 22.27 8.40
CA ARG A 92 5.35 23.37 9.25
C ARG A 92 4.87 22.92 10.62
N ARG A 93 4.41 21.67 10.76
CA ARG A 93 3.99 21.09 12.05
C ARG A 93 5.23 20.75 12.88
N THR A 94 6.21 20.09 12.30
CA THR A 94 7.44 19.68 13.00
C THR A 94 8.30 20.89 13.38
N ALA A 95 8.45 21.87 12.48
CA ALA A 95 9.21 23.10 12.74
C ALA A 95 8.59 24.03 13.80
N ARG A 96 7.36 23.75 14.26
CA ARG A 96 6.68 24.51 15.31
C ARG A 96 6.81 23.85 16.70
N THR A 97 7.45 22.68 16.74
CA THR A 97 7.68 21.86 17.93
C THR A 97 9.14 21.82 18.35
N GLU A 98 10.02 22.50 17.60
CA GLU A 98 11.41 22.81 17.95
C GLU A 98 11.50 24.25 18.46
#